data_AF-A0A4R5KYT0-F1
#
_entry.id   AF-A0A4R5KYT0-F1
#
_cell.length_a   1.000
_cell.length_b   1.000
_cell.length_c   1.000
_cell.angle_alpha   90.00
_cell.angle_beta   90.00
_cell.angle_gamma   90.00
#
_symmetry.space_group_name_H-M   'P 1'
#
loop_
_entity.id
_entity.type
_entity.pdbx_description
1 polymer ?
#
loop_
_entity_poly.entity_id
_entity_poly.type
_entity_poly.pdbx_seq_one_letter_code
_entity_poly.pdbx_strand_id
1 'polypeptide(L)'
;MTRHGTLQPTFASRACALKQARRLHRIFEMPREERLSVVGKGLEHLGAHVQQLMCSIKHLLKENQKSGAGALQVICLEESAKALILLDIARTHDQRVARKGRDYFYLHLPRLIYTKVHAGNPADFAAIERYLTWLRPSHYLDGPNDVDWIWRNDLLRTRENALYVDYEETDEGYVDGR
;
A
#
# COMPACT_ATOMS: atom_id res chain seq x y z
N MET A 1 29.47 -18.76 63.22
CA MET A 1 30.11 -18.34 61.96
C MET A 1 29.40 -19.05 60.81
N THR A 2 28.33 -18.46 60.30
CA THR A 2 27.45 -19.05 59.29
C THR A 2 27.43 -18.09 58.10
N ARG A 3 28.08 -18.51 57.01
CA ARG A 3 28.13 -17.77 55.73
C ARG A 3 26.81 -17.98 54.99
N HIS A 4 25.92 -17.00 55.03
CA HIS A 4 24.82 -16.91 54.05
C HIS A 4 25.31 -16.11 52.85
N GLY A 5 25.74 -16.85 51.82
CA GLY A 5 25.98 -16.30 50.48
C GLY A 5 24.64 -16.07 49.79
N THR A 6 24.22 -14.81 49.74
CA THR A 6 23.11 -14.35 48.91
C THR A 6 23.56 -14.32 47.45
N LEU A 7 23.16 -15.33 46.68
CA LEU A 7 23.19 -15.30 45.22
C LEU A 7 22.18 -14.26 44.73
N GLN A 8 22.67 -13.10 44.30
CA GLN A 8 21.87 -12.21 43.45
C GLN A 8 21.91 -12.74 42.02
N PRO A 9 20.76 -13.01 41.36
CA PRO A 9 20.76 -13.19 39.93
C PRO A 9 20.74 -11.80 39.29
N THR A 10 21.91 -11.33 38.87
CA THR A 10 22.06 -10.21 37.92
C THR A 10 21.64 -10.68 36.53
N PHE A 11 20.34 -10.83 36.29
CA PHE A 11 19.82 -10.76 34.93
C PHE A 11 19.52 -9.30 34.64
N ALA A 12 20.56 -8.60 34.16
CA ALA A 12 20.38 -7.37 33.44
C ALA A 12 19.39 -7.64 32.30
N SER A 13 18.15 -7.19 32.49
CA SER A 13 17.14 -7.12 31.46
C SER A 13 17.68 -6.21 30.36
N ARG A 14 18.33 -6.80 29.35
CA ARG A 14 18.36 -6.22 28.03
C ARG A 14 16.91 -6.15 27.60
N ALA A 15 16.30 -4.98 27.79
CA ALA A 15 15.04 -4.65 27.15
C ALA A 15 15.27 -4.81 25.64
N CYS A 16 14.97 -6.01 25.14
CA CYS A 16 14.81 -6.27 23.73
C CYS A 16 13.73 -5.29 23.29
N ALA A 17 14.11 -4.24 22.56
CA ALA A 17 13.17 -3.26 22.04
C ALA A 17 12.16 -4.03 21.19
N LEU A 18 10.97 -4.28 21.76
CA LEU A 18 9.84 -4.86 21.07
C LEU A 18 9.68 -4.10 19.75
N LYS A 19 9.89 -4.79 18.61
CA LYS A 19 9.62 -4.25 17.28
C LYS A 19 8.17 -3.77 17.28
N GLN A 20 7.96 -2.46 17.37
CA GLN A 20 6.62 -1.91 17.43
C GLN A 20 5.92 -2.03 16.06
N ALA A 21 4.62 -2.27 16.11
CA ALA A 21 3.73 -2.39 14.95
C ALA A 21 3.81 -1.20 13.98
N ARG A 22 3.24 -1.35 12.78
CA ARG A 22 3.07 -0.28 11.78
C ARG A 22 2.28 0.89 12.41
N ARG A 23 2.96 2.00 12.75
CA ARG A 23 2.42 3.10 13.59
C ARG A 23 2.55 4.49 12.95
N LEU A 24 2.24 4.62 11.66
CA LEU A 24 2.22 5.95 11.00
C LEU A 24 1.39 6.99 11.77
N HIS A 25 0.38 6.61 12.55
CA HIS A 25 -0.39 7.56 13.36
C HIS A 25 0.46 8.38 14.35
N ARG A 26 1.60 7.87 14.81
CA ARG A 26 2.44 8.53 15.82
C ARG A 26 3.08 9.81 15.30
N ILE A 27 3.26 9.94 13.98
CA ILE A 27 3.87 11.16 13.42
C ILE A 27 2.96 12.39 13.60
N PHE A 28 1.66 12.20 13.86
CA PHE A 28 0.73 13.30 14.12
C PHE A 28 0.76 13.81 15.56
N GLU A 29 1.48 13.12 16.45
CA GLU A 29 1.74 13.55 17.83
C GLU A 29 3.02 14.40 17.93
N MET A 30 3.83 14.41 16.86
CA MET A 30 5.11 15.12 16.80
C MET A 30 4.94 16.60 16.40
N PRO A 31 5.85 17.49 16.83
CA PRO A 31 6.01 18.82 16.24
C PRO A 31 6.23 18.75 14.72
N ARG A 32 5.82 19.81 13.99
CA ARG A 32 5.85 19.82 12.52
C ARG A 32 7.25 19.55 11.95
N GLU A 33 8.28 20.16 12.50
CA GLU A 33 9.66 19.99 12.02
C GLU A 33 10.16 18.56 12.19
N GLU A 34 9.94 17.96 13.36
CA GLU A 34 10.27 16.57 13.64
C GLU A 34 9.49 15.63 12.70
N ARG A 35 8.18 15.90 12.52
CA ARG A 35 7.35 15.15 11.58
C ARG A 35 7.88 15.22 10.16
N LEU A 36 8.30 16.39 9.68
CA LEU A 36 8.87 16.54 8.34
C LEU A 36 10.19 15.79 8.20
N SER A 37 11.04 15.79 9.22
CA SER A 37 12.28 15.00 9.25
C SER A 37 12.01 13.49 9.17
N VAL A 38 11.04 13.00 9.94
CA VAL A 38 10.61 11.58 9.91
C VAL A 38 10.02 11.21 8.55
N VAL A 39 9.16 12.07 7.98
CA VAL A 39 8.60 11.86 6.65
C VAL A 39 9.69 11.85 5.57
N GLY A 40 10.67 12.75 5.64
CA GLY A 40 11.80 12.80 4.70
C GLY A 40 12.59 11.48 4.68
N LYS A 41 12.98 10.97 5.85
CA LYS A 41 13.63 9.65 5.97
C LYS A 41 12.74 8.51 5.45
N GLY A 42 11.43 8.59 5.70
CA GLY A 42 10.46 7.64 5.17
C GLY A 42 10.40 7.63 3.64
N LEU A 43 10.45 8.82 3.02
CA LEU A 43 10.48 8.98 1.56
C LEU A 43 11.78 8.43 0.95
N GLU A 44 12.93 8.64 1.59
CA GLU A 44 14.21 8.06 1.16
C GLU A 44 14.16 6.53 1.14
N HIS A 45 13.67 5.91 2.22
CA HIS A 45 13.51 4.45 2.28
C HIS A 45 12.52 3.92 1.25
N LEU A 46 11.38 4.60 1.06
CA LEU A 46 10.41 4.21 0.03
C LEU A 46 11.00 4.33 -1.37
N GLY A 47 11.74 5.40 -1.66
CA GLY A 47 12.41 5.60 -2.94
C GLY A 47 13.41 4.49 -3.24
N ALA A 48 14.26 4.14 -2.27
CA ALA A 48 15.20 3.03 -2.40
C ALA A 48 14.47 1.69 -2.61
N HIS A 49 13.39 1.43 -1.88
CA HIS A 49 12.61 0.21 -2.02
C HIS A 49 11.94 0.09 -3.40
N VAL A 50 11.30 1.17 -3.88
CA VAL A 50 10.69 1.21 -5.22
C VAL A 50 11.74 1.00 -6.30
N GLN A 51 12.91 1.63 -6.20
CA GLN A 51 14.00 1.42 -7.15
C GLN A 51 14.46 -0.05 -7.19
N GLN A 52 14.61 -0.69 -6.02
CA GLN A 52 14.95 -2.11 -5.94
C GLN A 52 13.89 -2.99 -6.60
N LEU A 53 12.60 -2.74 -6.33
CA LEU A 53 11.50 -3.47 -6.98
C LEU A 53 11.54 -3.29 -8.50
N MET A 54 11.77 -2.08 -9.00
CA MET A 54 11.91 -1.81 -10.43
C MET A 54 13.08 -2.58 -11.06
N CYS A 55 14.22 -2.66 -10.38
CA CYS A 55 15.35 -3.47 -10.83
C CYS A 55 14.99 -4.95 -10.90
N SER A 56 14.33 -5.49 -9.87
CA SER A 56 13.87 -6.89 -9.85
C SER A 56 12.86 -7.18 -10.97
N ILE A 57 11.91 -6.27 -11.22
CA ILE A 57 10.95 -6.38 -12.33
C ILE A 57 11.69 -6.46 -13.67
N LYS A 58 12.66 -5.57 -13.91
CA LYS A 58 13.46 -5.58 -15.15
C LYS A 58 14.22 -6.90 -15.32
N HIS A 59 14.78 -7.43 -14.24
CA HIS A 59 15.47 -8.71 -14.27
C HIS A 59 14.51 -9.87 -14.63
N LEU A 60 13.35 -9.96 -13.96
CA LEU A 60 12.35 -11.00 -14.24
C LEU A 60 11.84 -10.94 -15.69
N LEU A 61 11.62 -9.74 -16.23
CA LEU A 61 11.22 -9.57 -17.63
C LEU A 61 12.32 -10.03 -18.60
N LYS A 62 13.59 -9.79 -18.28
CA LYS A 62 14.73 -10.27 -19.08
C LYS A 62 14.80 -11.80 -19.10
N GLU A 63 14.49 -12.44 -17.99
CA GLU A 63 14.42 -13.91 -17.86
C GLU A 63 13.07 -14.50 -18.33
N ASN A 64 12.23 -13.71 -19.02
CA ASN A 64 10.91 -14.09 -19.52
C ASN A 64 9.93 -14.59 -18.43
N GLN A 65 10.13 -14.22 -17.16
CA GLN A 65 9.27 -14.56 -16.03
C GLN A 65 8.12 -13.55 -15.89
N LYS A 66 7.24 -13.51 -16.88
CA LYS A 66 6.18 -12.49 -17.01
C LYS A 66 5.22 -12.43 -15.82
N SER A 67 4.75 -13.58 -15.32
CA SER A 67 3.81 -13.65 -14.19
C SER A 67 4.44 -13.08 -12.91
N GLY A 68 5.68 -13.50 -12.58
CA GLY A 68 6.42 -12.95 -11.45
C GLY A 68 6.68 -11.45 -11.57
N ALA A 69 7.02 -10.98 -12.78
CA ALA A 69 7.18 -9.55 -13.04
C ALA A 69 5.87 -8.78 -12.84
N GLY A 70 4.73 -9.31 -13.30
CA GLY A 70 3.40 -8.72 -13.12
C GLY A 70 3.01 -8.59 -11.64
N ALA A 71 3.22 -9.64 -10.85
CA ALA A 71 3.00 -9.62 -9.40
C ALA A 71 3.83 -8.51 -8.72
N LEU A 72 5.13 -8.41 -9.04
CA LEU A 72 5.99 -7.38 -8.48
C LEU A 72 5.64 -5.96 -8.96
N GLN A 73 5.17 -5.80 -10.20
CA GLN A 73 4.74 -4.50 -10.73
C GLN A 73 3.59 -3.91 -9.91
N VAL A 74 2.59 -4.72 -9.56
CA VAL A 74 1.46 -4.27 -8.73
C VAL A 74 1.94 -3.84 -7.35
N ILE A 75 2.82 -4.63 -6.71
CA ILE A 75 3.41 -4.26 -5.41
C ILE A 75 4.21 -2.95 -5.55
N CYS A 76 5.04 -2.82 -6.59
CA CYS A 76 5.84 -1.63 -6.86
C CYS A 76 4.97 -0.38 -7.04
N LEU A 77 3.85 -0.49 -7.76
CA LEU A 77 2.89 0.59 -7.91
C LEU A 77 2.30 1.00 -6.55
N GLU A 78 1.85 0.05 -5.75
CA GLU A 78 1.31 0.34 -4.42
C GLU A 78 2.34 1.00 -3.50
N GLU A 79 3.59 0.53 -3.49
CA GLU A 79 4.66 1.14 -2.71
C GLU A 79 4.99 2.55 -3.21
N SER A 80 4.93 2.81 -4.52
CA SER A 80 5.12 4.16 -5.07
C SER A 80 4.03 5.15 -4.62
N ALA A 81 2.78 4.69 -4.48
CA ALA A 81 1.67 5.52 -4.00
C ALA A 81 1.89 6.04 -2.58
N LYS A 82 2.58 5.26 -1.73
CA LYS A 82 2.90 5.68 -0.37
C LYS A 82 3.74 6.94 -0.34
N ALA A 83 4.62 7.15 -1.32
CA ALA A 83 5.40 8.38 -1.42
C ALA A 83 4.48 9.60 -1.65
N LEU A 84 3.52 9.48 -2.56
CA LEU A 84 2.54 10.53 -2.85
C LEU A 84 1.67 10.85 -1.63
N ILE A 85 1.24 9.81 -0.91
CA ILE A 85 0.46 9.93 0.32
C ILE A 85 1.27 10.62 1.44
N LEU A 86 2.55 10.28 1.60
CA LEU A 86 3.40 10.96 2.58
C LEU A 86 3.65 12.43 2.21
N LEU A 87 3.80 12.75 0.92
CA LEU A 87 3.89 14.13 0.45
C LEU A 87 2.60 14.90 0.74
N ASP A 88 1.43 14.27 0.56
CA ASP A 88 0.12 14.79 0.97
C ASP A 88 0.07 15.13 2.46
N ILE A 89 0.48 14.19 3.30
CA ILE A 89 0.54 14.35 4.75
C ILE A 89 1.50 15.48 5.16
N ALA A 90 2.62 15.63 4.46
CA ALA A 90 3.61 16.66 4.74
C ALA A 90 3.15 18.06 4.32
N ARG A 91 2.47 18.19 3.17
CA ARG A 91 2.08 19.49 2.59
C ARG A 91 0.80 20.07 3.19
N THR A 92 -0.11 19.22 3.69
CA THR A 92 -1.38 19.70 4.20
C THR A 92 -1.23 20.43 5.54
N HIS A 93 -1.98 21.52 5.69
CA HIS A 93 -2.12 22.24 6.96
C HIS A 93 -3.33 21.72 7.78
N ASP A 94 -4.23 20.97 7.13
CA ASP A 94 -5.40 20.36 7.78
C ASP A 94 -5.05 18.98 8.35
N GLN A 95 -5.00 18.90 9.68
CA GLN A 95 -4.71 17.66 10.40
C GLN A 95 -5.79 16.58 10.22
N ARG A 96 -7.04 16.94 9.91
CA ARG A 96 -8.10 15.96 9.61
C ARG A 96 -7.80 15.25 8.30
N VAL A 97 -7.42 16.00 7.27
CA VAL A 97 -7.00 15.45 5.96
C VAL A 97 -5.73 14.63 6.12
N ALA A 98 -4.73 15.14 6.85
CA ALA A 98 -3.48 14.43 7.10
C ALA A 98 -3.73 13.05 7.76
N ARG A 99 -4.63 13.00 8.76
CA ARG A 99 -5.01 11.76 9.44
C ARG A 99 -5.75 10.79 8.52
N LYS A 100 -6.56 11.23 7.56
CA LYS A 100 -7.13 10.34 6.52
C LYS A 100 -6.05 9.73 5.64
N GLY A 101 -5.01 10.50 5.30
CA GLY A 101 -3.85 10.02 4.55
C GLY A 101 -3.18 8.80 5.20
N ARG A 102 -3.22 8.69 6.53
CA ARG A 102 -2.76 7.50 7.26
C ARG A 102 -3.48 6.23 6.81
N ASP A 103 -4.80 6.29 6.66
CA ASP A 103 -5.60 5.12 6.34
C ASP A 103 -5.33 4.71 4.88
N TYR A 104 -5.25 5.71 4.00
CA TYR A 104 -4.87 5.51 2.60
C TYR A 104 -3.48 4.90 2.46
N PHE A 105 -2.55 5.25 3.35
CA PHE A 105 -1.21 4.68 3.37
C PHE A 105 -1.22 3.16 3.58
N TYR A 106 -2.22 2.57 4.23
CA TYR A 106 -2.28 1.13 4.53
C TYR A 106 -3.22 0.33 3.63
N LEU A 107 -4.22 0.96 3.04
CA LEU A 107 -5.23 0.29 2.24
C LEU A 107 -4.84 0.20 0.75
N HIS A 108 -5.12 -0.94 0.12
CA HIS A 108 -4.78 -1.20 -1.28
C HIS A 108 -5.51 -0.26 -2.26
N LEU A 109 -6.85 -0.18 -2.16
CA LEU A 109 -7.66 0.61 -3.11
C LEU A 109 -7.24 2.09 -3.17
N PRO A 110 -7.07 2.82 -2.04
CA PRO A 110 -6.55 4.18 -2.08
C PRO A 110 -5.19 4.30 -2.77
N ARG A 111 -4.23 3.40 -2.52
CA ARG A 111 -2.92 3.44 -3.18
C ARG A 111 -3.04 3.26 -4.69
N LEU A 112 -3.89 2.33 -5.14
CA LEU A 112 -4.16 2.10 -6.55
C LEU A 112 -4.86 3.31 -7.20
N ILE A 113 -5.77 3.98 -6.49
CA ILE A 113 -6.39 5.23 -6.95
C ILE A 113 -5.32 6.32 -7.11
N TYR A 114 -4.44 6.47 -6.11
CA TYR A 114 -3.33 7.42 -6.17
C TYR A 114 -2.47 7.20 -7.42
N THR A 115 -2.02 5.97 -7.68
CA THR A 115 -1.22 5.69 -8.88
C THR A 115 -2.01 5.94 -10.16
N LYS A 116 -3.27 5.49 -10.25
CA LYS A 116 -4.10 5.64 -11.45
C LYS A 116 -4.36 7.10 -11.80
N VAL A 117 -4.72 7.92 -10.81
CA VAL A 117 -4.98 9.35 -11.01
C VAL A 117 -3.70 10.08 -11.42
N HIS A 118 -2.59 9.85 -10.72
CA HIS A 118 -1.33 10.54 -11.05
C HIS A 118 -0.75 10.10 -12.41
N ALA A 119 -0.88 8.83 -12.78
CA ALA A 119 -0.47 8.35 -14.11
C ALA A 119 -1.37 8.87 -15.24
N GLY A 120 -2.65 9.16 -14.94
CA GLY A 120 -3.61 9.71 -15.90
C GLY A 120 -3.38 11.19 -16.25
N ASN A 121 -2.51 11.89 -15.50
CA ASN A 121 -2.18 13.31 -15.69
C ASN A 121 -3.42 14.20 -15.94
N PRO A 122 -4.36 14.26 -14.99
CA PRO A 122 -5.61 15.00 -15.14
C PRO A 122 -5.33 16.49 -15.36
N ALA A 123 -5.99 17.08 -16.35
CA ALA A 123 -5.79 18.48 -16.73
C ALA A 123 -6.26 19.48 -15.66
N ASP A 124 -7.28 19.12 -14.88
CA ASP A 124 -7.89 19.98 -13.88
C ASP A 124 -8.45 19.18 -12.70
N PHE A 125 -8.94 19.92 -11.68
CA PHE A 125 -9.54 19.32 -10.50
C PHE A 125 -10.84 18.57 -10.81
N ALA A 126 -11.64 19.04 -11.76
CA ALA A 126 -12.88 18.37 -12.16
C ALA A 126 -12.59 16.98 -12.77
N ALA A 127 -11.50 16.83 -13.50
CA ALA A 127 -11.03 15.53 -13.98
C ALA A 127 -10.67 14.61 -12.82
N ILE A 128 -9.95 15.10 -11.81
CA ILE A 128 -9.66 14.33 -10.59
C ILE A 128 -10.96 13.86 -9.93
N GLU A 129 -11.95 14.74 -9.77
CA GLU A 129 -13.24 14.36 -9.18
C GLU A 129 -13.94 13.26 -9.98
N ARG A 130 -13.95 13.35 -11.32
CA ARG A 130 -14.50 12.30 -12.19
C ARG A 130 -13.80 10.96 -12.00
N TYR A 131 -12.45 10.95 -11.97
CA TYR A 131 -11.69 9.73 -11.67
C TYR A 131 -12.09 9.15 -10.31
N LEU A 132 -12.17 9.98 -9.28
CA LEU A 132 -12.46 9.53 -7.92
C LEU A 132 -13.89 8.99 -7.79
N THR A 133 -14.87 9.61 -8.45
CA THR A 133 -16.26 9.12 -8.46
C THR A 133 -16.34 7.70 -9.02
N TRP A 134 -15.61 7.42 -10.09
CA TRP A 134 -15.63 6.11 -10.73
C TRP A 134 -14.77 5.07 -9.99
N LEU A 135 -13.63 5.47 -9.41
CA LEU A 135 -12.67 4.52 -8.82
C LEU A 135 -12.89 4.23 -7.34
N ARG A 136 -13.63 5.06 -6.59
CA ARG A 136 -13.83 4.88 -5.14
C ARG A 136 -14.71 3.69 -4.74
N PRO A 137 -15.83 3.38 -5.43
CA PRO A 137 -16.65 2.25 -5.07
C PRO A 137 -15.84 0.95 -5.11
N SER A 138 -15.89 0.15 -4.04
CA SER A 138 -15.21 -1.14 -4.00
C SER A 138 -15.90 -2.19 -4.87
N HIS A 139 -17.17 -1.98 -5.18
CA HIS A 139 -17.98 -2.78 -6.07
C HIS A 139 -18.89 -1.85 -6.89
N TYR A 140 -19.32 -2.31 -8.06
CA TYR A 140 -20.33 -1.68 -8.87
C TYR A 140 -21.30 -2.74 -9.40
N LEU A 141 -22.52 -2.31 -9.70
CA LEU A 141 -23.54 -3.16 -10.29
C LEU A 141 -23.45 -3.04 -11.81
N ASP A 142 -23.33 -4.18 -12.51
CA ASP A 142 -23.30 -4.22 -13.97
C ASP A 142 -23.79 -5.59 -14.46
N GLY A 143 -24.54 -5.63 -15.55
CA GLY A 143 -25.12 -6.86 -16.10
C GLY A 143 -26.24 -6.60 -17.12
N PRO A 144 -26.44 -7.51 -18.10
CA PRO A 144 -27.53 -7.39 -19.06
C PRO A 144 -28.89 -7.68 -18.41
N ASN A 145 -29.94 -6.98 -18.89
CA ASN A 145 -31.35 -7.27 -18.62
C ASN A 145 -31.80 -7.19 -17.14
N ASP A 146 -31.57 -6.06 -16.48
CA ASP A 146 -32.03 -5.79 -15.10
C ASP A 146 -31.50 -6.77 -14.03
N VAL A 147 -30.42 -7.50 -14.32
CA VAL A 147 -29.70 -8.32 -13.35
C VAL A 147 -28.45 -7.57 -12.89
N ASP A 148 -28.44 -7.17 -11.62
CA ASP A 148 -27.31 -6.50 -10.99
C ASP A 148 -26.23 -7.52 -10.58
N TRP A 149 -25.26 -7.81 -11.45
CA TRP A 149 -24.07 -8.54 -10.98
C TRP A 149 -23.19 -7.59 -10.18
N ILE A 150 -22.72 -8.07 -9.03
CA ILE A 150 -21.83 -7.30 -8.17
C ILE A 150 -20.40 -7.52 -8.67
N TRP A 151 -19.89 -6.56 -9.44
CA TRP A 151 -18.51 -6.57 -9.89
C TRP A 151 -17.59 -5.91 -8.86
N ARG A 152 -16.41 -6.50 -8.66
CA ARG A 152 -15.36 -5.88 -7.85
C ARG A 152 -14.75 -4.69 -8.59
N ASN A 153 -14.26 -3.71 -7.84
CA ASN A 153 -13.48 -2.60 -8.36
C ASN A 153 -12.35 -3.10 -9.27
N ASP A 154 -12.28 -2.55 -10.48
CA ASP A 154 -11.32 -3.00 -11.49
C ASP A 154 -9.86 -2.90 -11.07
N LEU A 155 -9.50 -1.90 -10.25
CA LEU A 155 -8.14 -1.79 -9.75
C LEU A 155 -7.80 -2.92 -8.78
N LEU A 156 -8.76 -3.31 -7.91
CA LEU A 156 -8.59 -4.44 -7.01
C LEU A 156 -8.55 -5.76 -7.78
N ARG A 157 -9.44 -5.94 -8.75
CA ARG A 157 -9.47 -7.12 -9.62
C ARG A 157 -8.15 -7.30 -10.37
N THR A 158 -7.67 -6.24 -11.03
CA THR A 158 -6.38 -6.25 -11.75
C THR A 158 -5.23 -6.60 -10.80
N ARG A 159 -5.24 -6.03 -9.59
CA ARG A 159 -4.26 -6.34 -8.55
C ARG A 159 -4.31 -7.81 -8.14
N GLU A 160 -5.49 -8.35 -7.89
CA GLU A 160 -5.69 -9.72 -7.42
C GLU A 160 -5.29 -10.73 -8.50
N ASN A 161 -5.70 -10.51 -9.75
CA ASN A 161 -5.35 -11.37 -10.89
C ASN A 161 -3.84 -11.41 -11.16
N ALA A 162 -3.10 -10.36 -10.81
CA ALA A 162 -1.64 -10.36 -10.92
C ALA A 162 -0.94 -11.15 -9.80
N LEU A 163 -1.61 -11.37 -8.66
CA LEU A 163 -1.03 -11.96 -7.45
C LEU A 163 -1.50 -13.39 -7.20
N TYR A 164 -2.73 -13.69 -7.60
CA TYR A 164 -3.43 -14.91 -7.27
C TYR A 164 -3.85 -15.65 -8.54
N VAL A 165 -4.03 -16.95 -8.36
CA VAL A 165 -4.66 -17.83 -9.33
C VAL A 165 -6.02 -18.16 -8.77
N ASP A 166 -7.04 -18.09 -9.61
CA ASP A 166 -8.41 -18.39 -9.22
C ASP A 166 -9.02 -19.44 -10.13
N TYR A 167 -10.03 -20.13 -9.61
CA TYR A 167 -10.85 -21.04 -10.40
C TYR A 167 -12.09 -20.29 -10.86
N GLU A 168 -12.29 -20.21 -12.17
CA GLU A 168 -13.44 -19.55 -12.76
C GLU A 168 -14.46 -20.59 -13.21
N GLU A 169 -15.72 -20.39 -12.82
CA GLU A 169 -16.83 -21.16 -13.37
C GLU A 169 -17.24 -20.55 -14.71
N THR A 170 -17.19 -21.37 -15.75
CA THR A 170 -17.65 -21.03 -17.10
C THR A 170 -18.83 -21.92 -17.45
N ASP A 171 -19.57 -21.56 -18.50
CA ASP A 171 -20.68 -22.37 -19.02
C ASP A 171 -20.23 -23.80 -19.43
N GLU A 172 -18.92 -24.01 -19.64
CA GLU A 172 -18.30 -25.30 -20.00
C GLU A 172 -17.69 -26.05 -18.80
N GLY A 173 -17.78 -25.51 -17.58
CA GLY A 173 -17.23 -26.08 -16.34
C GLY A 173 -16.22 -25.17 -15.65
N TYR A 174 -15.44 -25.71 -14.71
CA TYR A 174 -14.41 -24.96 -13.98
C TYR A 174 -13.09 -24.94 -14.76
N VAL A 175 -12.51 -23.76 -14.97
CA VAL A 175 -11.21 -23.57 -15.61
C VAL A 175 -10.26 -22.87 -14.63
N ASP A 176 -8.99 -23.26 -14.65
CA ASP A 176 -7.92 -22.52 -13.97
C ASP A 176 -7.64 -21.23 -14.76
N GLY A 177 -7.87 -20.07 -14.13
CA GLY A 177 -7.66 -18.77 -14.76
C GLY A 177 -6.18 -18.40 -14.78
N ARG A 178 -5.46 -18.74 -15.86
CA ARG A 178 -4.13 -18.20 -16.21
C ARG A 178 -3.88 -18.04 -17.71
#